data_AF-A0A962WDD2-F1
#
_entry.id   AF-A0A962WDD2-F1
#
_cell.length_a   1.000
_cell.length_b   1.000
_cell.length_c   1.000
_cell.angle_alpha   90.00
_cell.angle_beta   90.00
_cell.angle_gamma   90.00
#
_symmetry.space_group_name_H-M   'P 1'
#
loop_
_entity.id
_entity.type
_entity.pdbx_description
1 polymer ?
#
loop_
_entity_poly.entity_id
_entity_poly.type
_entity_poly.pdbx_seq_one_letter_code
_entity_poly.pdbx_strand_id
1 'polypeptide(L)' 'MKPIVTALFLLLASSTVLAHGGGCLKSSPAGECCHTDHSTGIVHCH' A
#
# COMPACT_ATOMS: atom_id res chain seq x y z
N MET A 1 -17.50 30.21 -8.13
CA MET A 1 -16.87 29.88 -6.83
C MET A 1 -17.19 28.49 -6.29
N LYS A 2 -18.42 27.98 -6.38
CA LYS A 2 -18.79 26.62 -5.96
C LYS A 2 -17.98 25.46 -6.58
N PRO A 3 -17.67 25.42 -7.90
CA PRO A 3 -17.02 24.24 -8.48
C PRO A 3 -15.54 24.11 -8.12
N ILE A 4 -14.87 25.24 -7.82
CA ILE A 4 -13.45 25.28 -7.47
C ILE A 4 -13.22 24.68 -6.08
N VAL A 5 -14.12 25.00 -5.14
CA VAL A 5 -14.08 24.45 -3.77
C VAL A 5 -14.30 22.94 -3.78
N THR A 6 -15.24 22.46 -4.60
CA THR A 6 -15.50 21.02 -4.77
C THR A 6 -14.31 20.29 -5.39
N ALA A 7 -13.68 20.85 -6.42
CA ALA A 7 -12.51 20.26 -7.06
C ALA A 7 -11.30 20.18 -6.09
N LEU A 8 -11.08 21.24 -5.30
CA LEU A 8 -9.99 21.28 -4.32
C LEU A 8 -10.17 20.24 -3.21
N PHE A 9 -11.41 20.01 -2.77
CA PHE A 9 -11.73 18.98 -1.77
C PHE A 9 -11.47 17.56 -2.29
N LEU A 10 -11.83 17.28 -3.54
CA LEU A 10 -11.57 15.99 -4.20
C LEU A 10 -10.07 15.69 -4.36
N LEU A 11 -9.25 16.71 -4.66
CA LEU A 11 -7.79 16.54 -4.71
C LEU A 11 -7.20 16.18 -3.33
N LEU A 12 -7.63 16.85 -2.26
CA LEU A 12 -7.14 16.54 -0.90
C LEU A 12 -7.52 15.13 -0.44
N ALA A 13 -8.71 14.65 -0.79
CA ALA A 13 -9.20 13.33 -0.39
C ALA A 13 -8.45 12.14 -1.05
N SER A 14 -7.70 12.36 -2.13
CA SER A 14 -7.01 11.28 -2.86
C SER A 14 -5.68 10.85 -2.24
N SER A 15 -5.24 11.50 -1.16
CA SER A 15 -3.89 11.36 -0.58
C SER A 15 -3.71 10.18 0.40
N THR A 16 -4.73 9.36 0.62
CA THR A 16 -4.67 8.24 1.59
C THR A 16 -4.68 6.86 0.94
N VAL A 17 -4.30 6.74 -0.33
CA VAL A 17 -3.86 5.44 -0.87
C VAL A 17 -2.51 5.12 -0.24
N LEU A 18 -2.55 4.74 1.04
CA LEU A 18 -1.47 4.02 1.68
C LEU A 18 -1.36 2.73 0.89
N ALA A 19 -0.45 2.75 -0.08
CA ALA A 19 -0.01 1.58 -0.83
C ALA A 19 0.67 0.66 0.17
N HIS A 20 -0.15 -0.02 0.98
CA HIS A 20 0.23 -1.28 1.56
C HIS A 20 0.42 -2.17 0.35
N GLY A 21 1.66 -2.25 -0.16
CA GLY A 21 2.07 -3.38 -0.95
C GLY A 21 1.74 -4.59 -0.09
N GLY A 22 0.61 -5.22 -0.36
CA GLY A 22 0.07 -6.34 0.41
C GLY A 22 0.92 -7.61 0.28
N GLY A 23 2.21 -7.47 -0.05
CA GLY A 23 3.15 -8.57 -0.18
C GLY A 23 3.80 -8.91 1.15
N CYS A 24 4.25 -7.93 1.93
CA CYS A 24 5.08 -8.25 3.10
C CYS A 24 4.26 -8.89 4.23
N LEU A 25 4.76 -10.00 4.75
CA LEU A 25 4.29 -10.67 5.94
C LEU A 25 4.48 -9.74 7.14
N LYS A 26 3.49 -9.72 8.02
CA LYS A 26 3.55 -8.95 9.27
C LYS A 26 4.70 -9.37 10.18
N SER A 27 5.15 -10.62 10.05
CA SER A 27 6.27 -11.21 10.79
C SER A 27 7.64 -11.00 10.12
N SER A 28 7.74 -10.13 9.10
CA SER A 28 9.02 -9.89 8.44
C SER A 28 10.06 -9.32 9.42
N PRO A 29 11.33 -9.76 9.36
CA PRO A 29 12.41 -9.20 10.17
C PRO A 29 12.61 -7.70 9.93
N ALA A 30 13.25 -7.02 10.88
CA ALA A 30 13.57 -5.60 10.71
C ALA A 30 14.53 -5.40 9.53
N GLY A 31 14.12 -4.58 8.56
CA GLY A 31 14.90 -4.27 7.36
C GLY A 31 14.62 -5.16 6.16
N GLU A 32 13.78 -6.19 6.30
CA GLU A 32 13.47 -7.16 5.25
C GLU A 32 11.96 -7.18 4.98
N CYS A 33 11.56 -7.46 3.74
CA CYS A 33 10.18 -7.74 3.36
C CYS A 33 10.05 -9.20 2.89
N CYS A 34 9.40 -10.04 3.70
CA CYS A 34 9.12 -11.43 3.33
C CYS A 34 7.72 -11.58 2.76
N HIS A 35 7.50 -12.39 1.72
CA HIS A 35 6.16 -12.66 1.19
C HIS A 35 5.98 -14.11 0.76
N THR A 36 4.74 -14.59 0.77
CA THR A 36 4.39 -15.93 0.28
C THR A 36 4.15 -15.89 -1.22
N ASP A 37 4.97 -16.63 -1.97
CA ASP A 37 4.72 -16.86 -3.39
C ASP A 37 3.45 -17.71 -3.55
N HIS A 38 2.38 -17.14 -4.11
CA HIS A 38 1.09 -17.82 -4.22
C HIS A 38 1.09 -19.00 -5.20
N SER A 39 2.08 -19.09 -6.10
CA SER A 39 2.20 -20.16 -7.08
C SER A 39 2.79 -21.43 -6.45
N THR A 40 3.76 -21.26 -5.55
CA THR A 40 4.53 -22.35 -4.92
C THR A 40 4.21 -22.55 -3.44
N GLY A 41 3.62 -21.56 -2.79
CA GLY A 41 3.42 -21.51 -1.34
C GLY A 41 4.69 -21.19 -0.54
N ILE A 42 5.81 -20.86 -1.19
CA ILE A 42 7.10 -20.66 -0.53
C ILE A 42 7.24 -19.20 -0.08
N VAL A 43 7.72 -19.00 1.15
CA VAL A 43 8.07 -17.67 1.68
C VAL A 43 9.50 -17.33 1.28
N HIS A 44 9.70 -16.11 0.76
CA HIS A 44 11.03 -15.56 0.52
C HIS A 44 11.09 -14.07 0.88
N CYS A 45 12.29 -13.57 1.21
CA CYS A 45 12.53 -12.21 1.72
C CYS A 45 13.40 -11.38 0.76
N HIS A 46 13.23 -10.06 0.82
CA HIS A 46 13.93 -9.02 0.03
C HIS A 46 14.37 -7.85 0.90
#